data_AF-A0A939NH93-F1
#
_entry.id   AF-A0A939NH93-F1
#
_cell.length_a   1.000
_cell.length_b   1.000
_cell.length_c   1.000
_cell.angle_alpha   90.00
_cell.angle_beta   90.00
_cell.angle_gamma   90.00
#
_symmetry.space_group_name_H-M   'P 1'
#
loop_
_entity.id
_entity.type
_entity.pdbx_description
1 polymer ?
#
loop_
_entity_poly.entity_id
_entity_poly.type
_entity_poly.pdbx_seq_one_letter_code
_entity_poly.pdbx_strand_id
1 'polypeptide(L)'
;MKLPLPVSCNGAGAKSAELVLISAVADAYHAQLLAQEQLLLAQQTLADWEHSLLLARQLRAAEQSSGLDVAQAEGQVASAEADLQARLRACPI
;
A
#
# COMPACT_ATOMS: atom_id res chain seq x y z
N MET A 1 25.10 23.34 53.53
CA MET A 1 25.26 22.14 52.68
C MET A 1 23.86 21.73 52.22
N LYS A 2 23.51 21.99 50.95
CA LYS A 2 22.15 21.86 50.41
C LYS A 2 21.99 20.44 49.84
N LEU A 3 21.11 19.61 50.39
CA LEU A 3 20.80 18.29 49.82
C LEU A 3 20.05 18.47 48.48
N PRO A 4 20.31 17.63 47.46
CA PRO A 4 19.56 17.64 46.21
C PRO A 4 18.14 17.10 46.45
N LEU A 5 17.14 17.80 45.93
CA LEU A 5 15.74 17.38 45.93
C LEU A 5 15.59 16.08 45.13
N PRO A 6 14.74 15.13 45.56
CA PRO A 6 14.45 13.93 44.77
C PRO A 6 13.70 14.34 43.50
N VAL A 7 14.31 14.09 42.33
CA VAL A 7 13.61 14.13 41.05
C VAL A 7 12.57 13.02 41.08
N SER A 8 11.28 13.38 41.06
CA SER A 8 10.19 12.40 41.02
C SER A 8 10.20 11.70 39.66
N CYS A 9 10.71 10.47 39.63
CA CYS A 9 10.78 9.62 38.43
C CYS A 9 9.39 9.35 37.80
N ASN A 10 8.30 9.64 38.52
CA ASN A 10 6.93 9.39 38.10
C ASN A 10 6.46 10.34 36.98
N GLY A 11 6.91 11.61 36.98
CA GLY A 11 6.54 12.58 35.94
C GLY A 11 7.25 12.34 34.60
N ALA A 12 8.51 11.91 34.65
CA ALA A 12 9.29 11.57 33.45
C ALA A 12 8.79 10.26 32.79
N GLY A 13 8.36 9.29 33.60
CA GLY A 13 7.74 8.05 33.10
C GLY A 13 6.39 8.30 32.44
N ALA A 14 5.50 9.07 33.10
CA ALA A 14 4.19 9.42 32.54
C ALA A 14 4.32 10.21 31.23
N LYS A 15 5.22 11.20 31.17
CA LYS A 15 5.43 12.00 29.95
C LYS A 15 6.02 11.16 28.81
N SER A 16 6.95 10.26 29.12
CA SER A 16 7.50 9.33 28.14
C SER A 16 6.42 8.40 27.58
N ALA A 17 5.56 7.85 28.43
CA ALA A 17 4.44 7.00 28.00
C ALA A 17 3.45 7.75 27.11
N GLU A 18 3.14 9.01 27.43
CA GLU A 18 2.30 9.88 26.60
C GLU A 18 2.88 10.09 25.20
N LEU A 19 4.19 10.39 25.11
CA LEU A 19 4.87 10.56 23.82
C LEU A 19 4.87 9.27 22.99
N VAL A 20 5.13 8.12 23.61
CA VAL A 20 5.08 6.82 22.93
C VAL A 20 3.70 6.54 22.36
N LEU A 21 2.64 6.84 23.12
CA LEU A 21 1.27 6.66 22.65
C LEU A 21 0.96 7.56 21.45
N ILE A 22 1.31 8.85 21.53
CA ILE A 22 1.09 9.81 20.43
C ILE A 22 1.83 9.35 19.17
N SER A 23 3.11 8.96 19.29
CA SER A 23 3.89 8.46 18.16
C SER A 23 3.28 7.19 17.56
N ALA A 24 2.87 6.22 18.38
CA ALA A 24 2.26 4.98 17.89
C ALA A 24 0.95 5.24 17.12
N VAL A 25 0.12 6.18 17.58
CA VAL A 25 -1.11 6.56 16.87
C VAL A 25 -0.80 7.28 15.56
N ALA A 26 0.18 8.19 15.57
CA ALA A 26 0.61 8.89 14.35
C ALA A 26 1.13 7.88 13.31
N ASP A 27 2.00 6.96 13.71
CA ASP A 27 2.56 5.93 12.83
C ASP A 27 1.46 5.03 12.26
N ALA A 28 0.50 4.61 13.09
CA ALA A 28 -0.63 3.79 12.64
C ALA A 28 -1.50 4.53 11.61
N TYR A 29 -1.79 5.80 11.83
CA TYR A 29 -2.56 6.61 10.90
C TYR A 29 -1.81 6.82 9.56
N HIS A 30 -0.51 7.11 9.61
CA HIS A 30 0.32 7.21 8.41
C HIS A 30 0.38 5.90 7.62
N ALA A 31 0.51 4.76 8.32
CA ALA A 31 0.47 3.45 7.68
C ALA A 31 -0.88 3.18 7.01
N GLN A 32 -1.99 3.60 7.63
CA GLN A 32 -3.33 3.47 7.05
C GLN A 32 -3.49 4.34 5.79
N LEU A 33 -3.00 5.58 5.79
CA LEU A 33 -3.03 6.44 4.60
C LEU A 33 -2.20 5.84 3.46
N LEU A 34 -0.99 5.37 3.75
CA LEU A 34 -0.14 4.73 2.75
C LEU A 34 -0.79 3.47 2.16
N ALA A 35 -1.42 2.64 3.00
CA ALA A 35 -2.11 1.44 2.54
C ALA A 35 -3.27 1.78 1.58
N GLN A 36 -4.02 2.84 1.86
CA GLN A 36 -5.10 3.32 0.97
C GLN A 36 -4.55 3.84 -0.36
N GLU A 37 -3.47 4.63 -0.34
CA GLU A 37 -2.82 5.11 -1.57
C GLU A 37 -2.30 3.95 -2.42
N GLN A 38 -1.67 2.95 -1.81
CA GLN A 38 -1.20 1.76 -2.51
C GLN A 38 -2.36 0.94 -3.09
N LEU A 39 -3.49 0.87 -2.40
CA LEU A 39 -4.68 0.20 -2.90
C LEU A 39 -5.25 0.92 -4.13
N LEU A 40 -5.35 2.26 -4.08
CA LEU A 40 -5.80 3.07 -5.22
C LEU A 40 -4.86 2.92 -6.42
N LEU A 41 -3.54 2.93 -6.19
CA LEU A 41 -2.55 2.73 -7.25
C LEU A 41 -2.66 1.33 -7.88
N ALA A 42 -2.88 0.27 -7.08
CA ALA A 42 -3.05 -1.08 -7.60
C ALA A 42 -4.32 -1.22 -8.45
N GLN A 43 -5.41 -0.55 -8.07
CA GLN A 43 -6.65 -0.52 -8.87
C GLN A 43 -6.43 0.17 -10.22
N GLN A 44 -5.75 1.32 -10.22
CA GLN A 44 -5.42 2.03 -11.46
C GLN A 44 -4.50 1.19 -12.36
N THR A 45 -3.50 0.54 -11.76
CA THR A 45 -2.58 -0.35 -12.48
C THR A 45 -3.34 -1.51 -13.13
N LEU A 46 -4.29 -2.13 -12.43
CA LEU A 46 -5.12 -3.18 -13.02
C LEU A 46 -5.92 -2.65 -14.22
N ALA A 47 -6.58 -1.50 -14.08
CA ALA A 47 -7.35 -0.90 -15.18
C ALA A 47 -6.48 -0.59 -16.42
N ASP A 48 -5.25 -0.10 -16.23
CA ASP A 48 -4.31 0.15 -17.32
C ASP A 48 -3.89 -1.14 -18.05
N TRP A 49 -3.70 -2.25 -17.31
CA TRP A 49 -3.39 -3.55 -17.91
C TRP A 49 -4.58 -4.17 -18.61
N GLU A 50 -5.80 -4.01 -18.07
CA GLU A 50 -7.03 -4.43 -18.75
C GLU A 50 -7.21 -3.71 -20.09
N HIS A 51 -6.91 -2.40 -20.15
CA HIS A 51 -6.92 -1.65 -21.40
C HIS A 51 -5.84 -2.17 -22.36
N SER A 52 -4.63 -2.40 -21.88
CA SER A 52 -3.54 -2.93 -22.71
C SER A 52 -3.90 -4.30 -23.32
N LEU A 53 -4.55 -5.18 -22.54
CA LEU A 53 -5.05 -6.46 -23.01
C LEU A 53 -6.16 -6.29 -24.06
N LEU A 54 -7.09 -5.36 -23.86
CA LEU A 54 -8.10 -5.04 -24.86
C LEU A 54 -7.45 -4.62 -26.19
N LEU A 55 -6.46 -3.74 -26.15
CA LEU A 55 -5.73 -3.31 -27.35
C LEU A 55 -4.98 -4.47 -28.00
N ALA A 56 -4.28 -5.31 -27.24
CA ALA A 56 -3.59 -6.49 -27.77
C ALA A 56 -4.55 -7.44 -28.50
N ARG A 57 -5.75 -7.64 -27.93
CA ARG A 57 -6.81 -8.45 -28.55
C ARG A 57 -7.35 -7.82 -29.84
N GLN A 58 -7.53 -6.49 -29.88
CA GLN A 58 -7.96 -5.78 -31.09
C GLN A 58 -6.91 -5.88 -32.21
N LEU A 59 -5.63 -5.66 -31.90
CA LEU A 59 -4.53 -5.80 -32.85
C LEU A 59 -4.43 -7.24 -33.37
N ARG A 60 -4.63 -8.24 -32.51
CA ARG A 60 -4.64 -9.64 -32.90
C ARG A 60 -5.78 -9.96 -33.86
N ALA A 61 -6.98 -9.44 -33.57
CA ALA A 61 -8.15 -9.60 -34.44
C ALA A 61 -7.98 -8.92 -35.81
N ALA A 62 -7.17 -7.86 -35.87
CA ALA A 62 -6.76 -7.21 -37.11
C ALA A 62 -5.55 -7.88 -37.79
N GLU A 63 -5.07 -9.04 -37.29
CA GLU A 63 -3.87 -9.74 -37.77
C GLU A 63 -2.57 -8.90 -37.69
N GLN A 64 -2.56 -7.87 -36.83
CA GLN A 64 -1.43 -6.94 -36.64
C GLN A 64 -0.51 -7.33 -35.47
N SER A 65 -0.88 -8.34 -34.68
CA SER A 65 -0.06 -8.86 -33.58
C SER A 65 -0.13 -10.38 -33.45
N SER A 66 0.83 -10.93 -32.71
CA SER A 66 0.93 -12.37 -32.46
C SER A 66 0.03 -12.79 -31.30
N GLY A 67 -0.27 -14.10 -31.22
CA GLY A 67 -0.95 -14.65 -30.04
C GLY A 67 -0.10 -14.58 -28.77
N LEU A 68 1.23 -14.47 -28.91
CA LEU A 68 2.15 -14.29 -27.78
C LEU A 68 1.92 -12.93 -27.10
N ASP A 69 1.66 -11.87 -27.88
CA ASP A 69 1.41 -10.53 -27.35
C ASP A 69 0.13 -10.50 -26.48
N VAL A 70 -0.90 -11.25 -26.89
CA VAL A 70 -2.13 -11.42 -26.10
C VAL A 70 -1.84 -12.19 -24.82
N ALA A 71 -1.15 -13.33 -24.91
CA ALA A 71 -0.82 -14.14 -23.74
C ALA A 71 0.05 -13.37 -22.72
N GLN A 72 0.96 -12.52 -23.20
CA GLN A 72 1.76 -11.64 -22.36
C GLN A 72 0.88 -10.61 -21.63
N ALA A 73 -0.04 -9.97 -22.33
CA ALA A 73 -0.96 -8.99 -21.73
C ALA A 73 -1.90 -9.66 -20.71
N GLU A 74 -2.35 -10.90 -20.95
CA GLU A 74 -3.13 -11.68 -19.98
C GLU A 74 -2.32 -11.96 -18.71
N GLY A 75 -1.04 -12.29 -18.84
CA GLY A 75 -0.14 -12.46 -17.70
C GLY A 75 0.04 -11.17 -16.88
N GLN A 76 0.08 -10.01 -17.53
CA GLN A 76 0.17 -8.71 -16.85
C GLN A 76 -1.10 -8.42 -16.04
N VAL A 77 -2.28 -8.67 -16.60
CA VAL A 77 -3.56 -8.55 -15.87
C VAL A 77 -3.56 -9.48 -14.67
N ALA A 78 -3.23 -10.77 -14.84
CA ALA A 78 -3.20 -11.73 -13.74
C ALA A 78 -2.23 -11.33 -12.61
N SER A 79 -1.06 -10.77 -12.96
CA SER A 79 -0.13 -10.25 -11.96
C SER A 79 -0.68 -9.02 -11.24
N ALA A 80 -1.39 -8.12 -11.93
CA ALA A 80 -1.97 -6.93 -11.33
C ALA A 80 -3.15 -7.25 -10.41
N GLU A 81 -3.99 -8.22 -10.78
CA GLU A 81 -5.04 -8.77 -9.91
C GLU A 81 -4.46 -9.36 -8.63
N ALA A 82 -3.35 -10.10 -8.73
CA ALA A 82 -2.66 -10.66 -7.58
C ALA A 82 -2.09 -9.59 -6.64
N ASP A 83 -1.52 -8.51 -7.18
CA ASP A 83 -1.06 -7.36 -6.37
C ASP A 83 -2.23 -6.65 -5.70
N LEU A 84 -3.32 -6.37 -6.43
CA LEU A 84 -4.54 -5.78 -5.86
C LEU A 84 -5.06 -6.61 -4.69
N GLN A 85 -5.12 -7.94 -4.84
CA GLN A 85 -5.54 -8.84 -3.77
C GLN A 85 -4.57 -8.86 -2.58
N ALA A 86 -3.28 -8.62 -2.81
CA ALA A 86 -2.32 -8.43 -1.72
C ALA A 86 -2.57 -7.11 -0.98
N ARG A 87 -2.87 -6.00 -1.69
CA ARG A 87 -3.20 -4.70 -1.07
C ARG A 87 -4.50 -4.74 -0.29
N LEU A 88 -5.53 -5.40 -0.81
CA LEU A 88 -6.81 -5.59 -0.10
C LEU A 88 -6.64 -6.33 1.23
N ARG A 89 -5.72 -7.30 1.30
CA ARG A 89 -5.40 -8.00 2.55
C ARG A 89 -4.54 -7.18 3.50
N ALA A 90 -3.73 -6.26 2.96
CA ALA A 90 -2.82 -5.43 3.74
C ALA A 90 -3.46 -4.13 4.24
N CYS A 91 -4.57 -3.68 3.66
CA CYS A 91 -5.30 -2.52 4.12
C CYS A 91 -6.10 -2.87 5.38
N PRO A 92 -5.74 -2.35 6.57
CA PRO A 92 -6.56 -2.51 7.75
C PRO A 92 -7.89 -1.79 7.52
N ILE A 93 -9.00 -2.50 7.73
CA ILE A 93 -10.38 -1.97 7.68
C ILE A 93 -10.65 -1.22 8.99
#